data_AF-A0A936HHA3-F1
#
_entry.id   AF-A0A936HHA3-F1
#
_cell.length_a   1.000
_cell.length_b   1.000
_cell.length_c   1.000
_cell.angle_alpha   90.00
_cell.angle_beta   90.00
_cell.angle_gamma   90.00
#
_symmetry.space_group_name_H-M   'P 1'
#
loop_
_entity.id
_entity.type
_entity.pdbx_description
1 polymer ?
#
loop_
_entity_poly.entity_id
_entity_poly.type
_entity_poly.pdbx_seq_one_letter_code
_entity_poly.pdbx_strand_id
1 'polypeptide(L)' 'MLHRETILKLVGRSRLDDHAIAEIARTGANEAELVEALNWVQRGDEVGAEKMKPMSPNVAAVCEILMTASGPFDDTEGVL' A
#
# COMPACT_ATOMS: atom_id res chain seq x y z
N MET A 1 16.29 -3.07 -1.13
CA MET A 1 15.86 -2.47 0.14
C MET A 1 15.34 -1.08 -0.15
N LEU A 2 14.08 -0.81 0.16
CA LEU A 2 13.47 0.50 -0.05
C LEU A 2 13.99 1.51 0.98
N HIS A 3 14.43 2.68 0.51
CA HIS A 3 14.80 3.79 1.38
C HIS A 3 13.61 4.72 1.60
N ARG A 4 13.55 5.36 2.78
CA ARG A 4 12.51 6.33 3.18
C ARG A 4 12.19 7.35 2.08
N GLU A 5 13.21 7.86 1.41
CA GLU A 5 13.05 8.88 0.37
C GLU A 5 12.30 8.34 -0.86
N THR A 6 12.56 7.09 -1.27
CA THR A 6 11.87 6.41 -2.37
C THR A 6 10.40 6.15 -2.00
N ILE A 7 10.14 5.71 -0.78
CA ILE A 7 8.79 5.45 -0.27
C ILE A 7 7.96 6.75 -0.33
N LEU A 8 8.50 7.85 0.19
CA LEU A 8 7.83 9.15 0.18
C LEU A 8 7.61 9.72 -1.23
N LYS A 9 8.52 9.45 -2.16
CA LYS A 9 8.37 9.87 -3.56
C LYS A 9 7.24 9.13 -4.26
N LEU A 10 7.08 7.83 -3.99
CA LEU A 10 6.10 6.98 -4.68
C LEU A 10 4.70 7.03 -4.06
N VAL A 11 4.61 6.98 -2.73
CA VAL A 11 3.33 6.97 -2.01
C VAL A 11 2.77 8.39 -1.83
N GLY A 12 3.65 9.39 -1.86
CA GLY A 12 3.31 10.79 -1.62
C GLY A 12 3.58 11.21 -0.17
N ARG A 13 4.24 12.36 0.00
CA ARG A 13 4.78 12.84 1.28
C ARG A 13 3.78 13.08 2.40
N SER A 14 2.49 13.19 2.10
CA SER A 14 1.45 13.55 3.09
C SER A 14 0.53 12.39 3.48
N ARG A 15 0.75 11.18 2.94
CA ARG A 15 -0.14 10.01 3.15
C ARG A 15 0.42 8.95 4.10
N LEU A 16 1.64 9.11 4.60
CA LEU A 16 2.30 8.11 5.43
C LEU A 16 3.03 8.76 6.61
N ASP A 17 2.75 8.24 7.80
CA ASP A 17 3.53 8.55 9.00
C ASP A 17 4.83 7.73 9.06
N ASP A 18 5.80 8.19 9.86
CA ASP A 18 7.11 7.53 10.01
C ASP A 18 7.01 6.06 10.45
N HIS A 19 5.95 5.71 11.21
CA HIS A 19 5.69 4.33 11.60
C HIS A 19 5.44 3.45 10.37
N ALA A 20 4.49 3.84 9.52
CA ALA A 20 4.13 3.10 8.31
C ALA A 20 5.31 3.02 7.31
N ILE A 21 6.12 4.08 7.21
CA ILE A 21 7.33 4.06 6.38
C ILE A 21 8.34 3.03 6.90
N ALA A 22 8.53 2.95 8.22
CA ALA A 22 9.41 1.95 8.82
C ALA A 22 8.89 0.53 8.59
N GLU A 23 7.57 0.32 8.66
CA GLU A 23 6.92 -0.95 8.37
C GLU A 23 7.17 -1.39 6.91
N ILE A 24 6.92 -0.50 5.94
CA ILE A 24 7.17 -0.74 4.52
C ILE A 24 8.64 -1.09 4.28
N ALA A 25 9.57 -0.35 4.90
CA ALA A 25 11.00 -0.64 4.77
C ALA A 25 11.39 -2.01 5.36
N ARG A 26 10.73 -2.44 6.44
CA ARG A 26 10.96 -3.76 7.07
C ARG A 26 10.48 -4.93 6.22
N THR A 27 9.49 -4.74 5.34
CA THR A 27 9.00 -5.81 4.44
C THR A 27 10.08 -6.35 3.50
N GLY A 28 11.14 -5.58 3.25
CA GLY A 28 12.16 -5.94 2.28
C GLY A 28 11.71 -5.76 0.82
N ALA A 29 10.51 -5.22 0.60
CA ALA A 29 9.99 -4.95 -0.72
C ALA A 29 10.95 -4.06 -1.54
N ASN A 30 10.91 -4.25 -2.86
CA ASN A 30 11.57 -3.40 -3.82
C ASN A 30 10.61 -2.34 -4.40
N GLU A 31 11.16 -1.46 -5.22
CA GLU A 31 10.41 -0.35 -5.82
C GLU A 31 9.22 -0.82 -6.67
N ALA A 32 9.40 -1.87 -7.48
CA ALA A 32 8.33 -2.41 -8.31
C ALA A 32 7.21 -3.03 -7.46
N GLU A 33 7.55 -3.72 -6.37
CA GLU A 33 6.57 -4.28 -5.43
C GLU A 33 5.77 -3.18 -4.70
N LEU A 34 6.42 -2.07 -4.34
CA LEU A 34 5.74 -0.92 -3.75
C LEU A 34 4.78 -0.23 -4.73
N VAL A 35 5.19 -0.07 -5.99
CA VAL A 35 4.32 0.47 -7.04
C VAL A 35 3.16 -0.47 -7.34
N GLU A 36 3.40 -1.79 -7.33
CA GLU A 36 2.34 -2.79 -7.48
C GLU A 36 1.32 -2.68 -6.33
N ALA A 37 1.77 -2.68 -5.08
CA ALA A 37 0.91 -2.52 -3.91
C ALA A 37 0.10 -1.19 -3.95
N LEU A 38 0.72 -0.09 -4.36
CA LEU A 38 0.01 1.18 -4.55
C LEU A 38 -1.08 1.10 -5.61
N ASN A 39 -0.82 0.42 -6.73
CA ASN A 39 -1.84 0.23 -7.76
C ASN A 39 -3.01 -0.61 -7.23
N TRP A 40 -2.75 -1.64 -6.41
CA TRP A 40 -3.80 -2.42 -5.75
C TRP A 40 -4.65 -1.55 -4.82
N VAL A 41 -4.03 -0.77 -3.93
CA VAL A 41 -4.76 0.10 -2.99
C VAL A 41 -5.54 1.20 -3.70
N GLN A 42 -4.99 1.80 -4.77
CA GLN A 42 -5.64 2.91 -5.48
C GLN A 42 -6.79 2.47 -6.39
N ARG A 43 -6.71 1.27 -6.96
CA ARG A 43 -7.72 0.77 -7.92
C ARG A 43 -8.89 0.06 -7.25
N GLY A 44 -8.75 -0.35 -5.99
CA GLY A 44 -9.73 -1.20 -5.33
C GLY A 44 -9.86 -2.58 -6.02
N ASP A 45 -10.84 -3.36 -5.59
CA ASP A 45 -11.13 -4.72 -6.06
C ASP A 45 -11.46 -4.81 -7.58
N GLU A 46 -11.63 -3.67 -8.26
CA GLU A 46 -12.24 -3.60 -9.60
C GLU A 46 -11.28 -3.78 -10.78
N VAL A 47 -9.97 -3.98 -10.62
CA VAL A 47 -9.06 -3.99 -11.78
C VAL A 47 -8.18 -5.24 -11.88
N GLY A 48 -8.71 -6.26 -12.55
CA GLY A 48 -7.89 -7.17 -13.38
C GLY A 48 -7.57 -8.55 -12.80
N ALA A 49 -8.50 -9.18 -12.07
CA ALA A 49 -8.38 -10.55 -11.59
C ALA A 49 -7.98 -11.58 -12.69
N GLU A 50 -8.21 -11.28 -13.96
CA GLU A 50 -7.97 -12.20 -15.07
C GLU A 50 -6.53 -12.20 -15.64
N LYS A 51 -5.64 -11.28 -15.22
CA LYS A 51 -4.25 -11.24 -15.73
C LYS A 51 -3.14 -10.98 -14.71
N MET A 52 -3.46 -10.76 -13.44
CA MET A 52 -2.42 -10.46 -12.44
C MET A 52 -1.70 -11.73 -11.99
N LYS A 53 -0.36 -11.65 -11.98
CA LYS A 53 0.50 -12.66 -11.35
C LYS A 53 0.05 -12.89 -9.91
N PRO A 54 0.26 -14.10 -9.35
CA PRO A 54 0.00 -14.33 -7.93
C PRO A 54 0.71 -13.25 -7.10
N MET A 55 -0.06 -12.61 -6.22
CA MET A 55 0.39 -11.51 -5.39
C MET A 55 1.55 -11.99 -4.52
N SER A 56 2.70 -11.33 -4.64
CA SER A 56 3.87 -11.70 -3.85
C SER A 56 3.63 -11.37 -2.37
N PRO A 57 4.16 -12.15 -1.43
CA PRO A 57 3.94 -11.94 0.02
C PRO A 57 4.38 -10.54 0.47
N ASN A 58 5.42 -9.97 -0.13
CA ASN A 58 5.85 -8.60 0.15
C ASN A 58 4.82 -7.56 -0.31
N VAL A 59 4.23 -7.73 -1.50
CA VAL A 59 3.19 -6.85 -2.04
C VAL A 59 1.96 -6.88 -1.13
N ALA A 60 1.58 -8.07 -0.63
CA ALA A 60 0.51 -8.23 0.33
C ALA A 60 0.75 -7.49 1.64
N ALA A 61 1.93 -7.65 2.24
CA ALA A 61 2.29 -6.94 3.46
C ALA A 61 2.27 -5.42 3.26
N VAL A 62 2.83 -4.92 2.14
CA VAL A 62 2.83 -3.48 1.84
C VAL A 62 1.40 -2.95 1.63
N CYS A 63 0.54 -3.71 0.95
CA CYS A 63 -0.86 -3.35 0.73
C CYS A 63 -1.59 -3.18 2.08
N GLU A 64 -1.44 -4.14 3.00
CA GLU A 64 -2.03 -4.09 4.34
C GLU A 64 -1.59 -2.85 5.14
N ILE A 65 -0.29 -2.55 5.12
CA ILE A 65 0.26 -1.36 5.77
C ILE A 65 -0.33 -0.08 5.15
N LEU A 66 -0.40 0.01 3.82
CA LEU A 66 -0.93 1.18 3.12
C LEU A 66 -2.43 1.39 3.39
N MET A 67 -3.21 0.33 3.44
CA MET A 67 -4.64 0.37 3.78
C MET A 67 -4.85 0.81 5.22
N THR A 68 -4.04 0.31 6.15
CA THR A 68 -4.10 0.70 7.57
C THR A 68 -3.67 2.15 7.78
N ALA A 69 -2.59 2.57 7.10
CA ALA A 69 -2.01 3.92 7.24
C ALA A 69 -2.85 5.02 6.56
N SER A 70 -3.66 4.66 5.54
CA SER A 70 -4.58 5.61 4.90
C SER A 70 -5.79 5.95 5.78
N GLY A 71 -5.90 5.36 6.97
CA GLY A 71 -7.06 5.47 7.85
C GLY A 71 -8.24 4.65 7.32
N PRO A 72 -9.19 4.27 8.18
CA PRO A 72 -10.44 3.70 7.69
C PRO A 72 -11.04 4.71 6.72
N PHE A 73 -11.28 4.29 5.47
CA PHE A 73 -12.41 4.87 4.77
C PHE A 73 -13.59 4.61 5.69
N ASP A 74 -14.08 5.69 6.26
CA ASP A 74 -15.19 5.76 7.18
C ASP A 74 -16.34 4.92 6.62
N ASP A 75 -16.48 3.68 7.12
CA ASP A 75 -17.71 2.91 7.03
C ASP A 75 -18.67 3.54 8.07
N THR A 76 -18.94 4.84 7.93
CA THR A 76 -20.10 5.48 8.54
C THR A 76 -21.26 5.38 7.56
N GLU A 77 -21.74 4.16 7.36
CA GLU A 77 -23.18 3.95 7.26
C GLU A 77 -23.65 4.03 8.73
N GLY A 78 -24.11 5.16 9.27
CA GLY A 78 -25.00 6.08 8.58
C GLY A 78 -26.40 5.46 8.41
N VAL A 79 -26.79 4.47 9.22
CA VAL A 79 -28.18 4.01 9.30
C VAL A 79 -28.77 4.35 10.67
N LEU A 80 -29.77 5.23 10.58
CA LEU A 80 -30.69 5.74 11.60
C LEU A 80 -31.18 4.72 12.64
#